data_AF-A0A166SP77-F1
#
_entry.id   AF-A0A166SP77-F1
#
_cell.length_a   1.000
_cell.length_b   1.000
_cell.length_c   1.000
_cell.angle_alpha   90.00
_cell.angle_beta   90.00
_cell.angle_gamma   90.00
#
_symmetry.space_group_name_H-M   'P 1'
#
loop_
_entity.id
_entity.type
_entity.pdbx_description
1 polymer ?
#
loop_
_entity_poly.entity_id
_entity_poly.type
_entity_poly.pdbx_seq_one_letter_code
_entity_poly.pdbx_strand_id
1 'polypeptide(L)'
;MAPTASQGQSDHQAEFKTDVHDQGAAESNVSIDATSDEDAELNRLGLESPTKRDIGLLGIVGLGWNICNSWAAISATLAISITSGGPVTLLYGIILSFVLGGACALSMAEIASVYPTAGGQYHWTSILAPRHLSRGLSYCCGSINFLGWIANGAGFIIQMPVIILSLAAYLDPTYMPETWHIFLVFQAFNIAFTAYNIFFMKRTAWIHDVGFFLSLAGFFVITVTCLARSKHKQDDAFVWTTFVNESGWSSSGIVFLTGLLNPNFIYSGLDGAIHLAEECTNASSAIPRALISTVTIGFVSAFTFSVAMLYSFTDFEPVLSSP
;
A
#
# COMPACT_ATOMS: atom_id res chain seq x y z
N MET A 1 -80.21 26.72 -9.44
CA MET A 1 -80.58 27.19 -10.79
C MET A 1 -80.50 28.71 -10.79
N ALA A 2 -79.30 29.26 -11.07
CA ALA A 2 -79.02 30.69 -11.25
C ALA A 2 -77.67 30.80 -12.00
N PRO A 3 -77.45 31.79 -12.88
CA PRO A 3 -76.35 31.76 -13.84
C PRO A 3 -75.10 32.56 -13.40
N THR A 4 -73.99 32.27 -14.10
CA THR A 4 -72.73 33.01 -14.07
C THR A 4 -72.80 34.35 -14.85
N ALA A 5 -71.99 35.32 -14.44
CA ALA A 5 -71.70 36.56 -15.17
C ALA A 5 -70.16 36.76 -15.28
N SER A 6 -69.72 37.65 -16.17
CA SER A 6 -68.37 37.66 -16.77
C SER A 6 -67.60 38.99 -16.61
N GLN A 7 -66.36 39.03 -17.14
CA GLN A 7 -65.44 40.19 -17.30
C GLN A 7 -64.67 40.58 -16.02
N GLY A 8 -63.34 40.85 -16.02
CA GLY A 8 -62.32 40.85 -17.08
C GLY A 8 -60.89 40.57 -16.52
N GLN A 9 -59.76 40.98 -17.13
CA GLN A 9 -59.60 41.80 -18.35
C GLN A 9 -58.30 41.54 -19.18
N SER A 10 -57.14 42.06 -18.77
CA SER A 10 -55.92 42.32 -19.60
C SER A 10 -54.69 42.54 -18.67
N ASP A 11 -53.40 42.50 -19.06
CA ASP A 11 -52.75 42.99 -20.30
C ASP A 11 -51.34 42.41 -20.58
N HIS A 12 -50.81 42.77 -21.75
CA HIS A 12 -49.39 42.80 -22.20
C HIS A 12 -48.59 41.50 -22.50
N GLN A 13 -48.40 41.28 -23.80
CA GLN A 13 -47.27 40.53 -24.40
C GLN A 13 -45.97 41.36 -24.36
N ALA A 14 -44.83 40.67 -24.33
CA ALA A 14 -43.52 41.25 -24.66
C ALA A 14 -42.77 40.33 -25.64
N GLU A 15 -42.15 40.95 -26.65
CA GLU A 15 -41.59 40.33 -27.86
C GLU A 15 -40.11 40.00 -27.66
N PHE A 16 -39.69 38.74 -27.88
CA PHE A 16 -38.28 38.35 -27.76
C PHE A 16 -37.58 38.42 -29.12
N LYS A 17 -36.67 39.39 -29.25
CA LYS A 17 -35.97 39.70 -30.50
C LYS A 17 -34.76 38.79 -30.68
N THR A 18 -34.62 38.18 -31.86
CA THR A 18 -33.46 37.39 -32.26
C THR A 18 -32.39 38.27 -32.89
N ASP A 19 -31.25 38.44 -32.21
CA ASP A 19 -30.02 38.95 -32.82
C ASP A 19 -29.03 37.80 -32.98
N VAL A 20 -28.71 37.48 -34.24
CA VAL A 20 -27.70 36.49 -34.62
C VAL A 20 -26.40 37.23 -34.89
N HIS A 21 -25.36 36.96 -34.10
CA HIS A 21 -24.00 37.30 -34.45
C HIS A 21 -23.08 36.09 -34.30
N ASP A 22 -22.60 35.61 -35.44
CA ASP A 22 -21.53 34.62 -35.58
C ASP A 22 -20.17 35.30 -35.42
N GLN A 23 -19.26 34.61 -34.72
CA GLN A 23 -17.80 34.48 -34.93
C GLN A 23 -17.01 34.48 -33.63
N GLY A 24 -16.21 33.42 -33.43
CA GLY A 24 -15.27 33.32 -32.32
C GLY A 24 -14.96 31.90 -31.90
N ALA A 25 -14.32 31.11 -32.78
CA ALA A 25 -13.81 29.80 -32.41
C ALA A 25 -12.68 29.94 -31.37
N ALA A 26 -13.00 29.68 -30.11
CA ALA A 26 -12.05 29.42 -29.05
C ALA A 26 -12.32 28.00 -28.53
N GLU A 27 -11.36 27.10 -28.74
CA GLU A 27 -11.42 25.73 -28.21
C GLU A 27 -11.33 25.79 -26.68
N SER A 28 -12.49 25.83 -26.02
CA SER A 28 -12.56 25.50 -24.60
C SER A 28 -12.27 24.00 -24.47
N ASN A 29 -11.15 23.66 -23.84
CA ASN A 29 -10.91 22.28 -23.39
C ASN A 29 -11.96 21.95 -22.34
N VAL A 30 -13.02 21.26 -22.76
CA VAL A 30 -14.14 20.83 -21.92
C VAL A 30 -13.66 19.73 -20.98
N SER A 31 -13.22 20.12 -19.78
CA SER A 31 -13.03 19.22 -18.64
C SER A 31 -14.35 18.98 -17.88
N ILE A 32 -15.45 18.84 -18.61
CA ILE A 32 -16.82 18.73 -18.08
C ILE A 32 -17.40 17.39 -18.56
N ASP A 33 -17.23 16.33 -17.76
CA ASP A 33 -18.31 15.38 -17.42
C ASP A 33 -17.87 14.29 -16.40
N ALA A 34 -16.57 14.00 -16.29
CA ALA A 34 -16.09 12.88 -15.47
C ALA A 34 -16.45 13.00 -13.98
N THR A 35 -16.41 14.20 -13.41
CA THR A 35 -16.79 14.41 -12.00
C THR A 35 -18.29 14.24 -11.74
N SER A 36 -19.15 14.57 -12.71
CA SER A 36 -20.62 14.43 -12.60
C SER A 36 -21.02 12.96 -12.45
N ASP A 37 -20.45 12.10 -13.29
CA ASP A 37 -20.78 10.67 -13.29
C ASP A 37 -20.21 9.92 -12.07
N GLU A 38 -18.99 10.25 -11.64
CA GLU A 38 -18.39 9.68 -10.42
C GLU A 38 -19.17 10.09 -9.15
N ASP A 39 -19.58 11.36 -9.04
CA ASP A 39 -20.41 11.80 -7.92
C ASP A 39 -21.81 11.16 -7.97
N ALA A 40 -22.38 10.94 -9.16
CA ALA A 40 -23.61 10.17 -9.31
C ALA A 40 -23.44 8.69 -8.89
N GLU A 41 -22.26 8.10 -9.08
CA GLU A 41 -21.96 6.73 -8.67
C GLU A 41 -21.84 6.60 -7.13
N LEU A 42 -21.12 7.52 -6.45
CA LEU A 42 -21.10 7.55 -4.98
C LEU A 42 -22.49 7.78 -4.38
N ASN A 43 -23.29 8.68 -4.95
CA ASN A 43 -24.67 8.90 -4.54
C ASN A 43 -25.56 7.64 -4.72
N ARG A 44 -25.33 6.82 -5.76
CA ARG A 44 -26.01 5.52 -5.94
C ARG A 44 -25.63 4.51 -4.85
N LEU A 45 -24.43 4.61 -4.28
CA LEU A 45 -23.98 3.81 -3.14
C LEU A 45 -24.41 4.39 -1.78
N GLY A 46 -25.12 5.53 -1.76
CA GLY A 46 -25.58 6.18 -0.54
C GLY A 46 -24.49 6.94 0.22
N LEU A 47 -23.40 7.30 -0.46
CA LEU A 47 -22.29 8.07 0.09
C LEU A 47 -22.34 9.51 -0.44
N GLU A 48 -22.38 10.49 0.46
CA GLU A 48 -22.14 11.90 0.11
C GLU A 48 -20.65 12.08 -0.22
N SER A 49 -20.31 12.87 -1.24
CA SER A 49 -18.93 13.11 -1.70
C SER A 49 -18.28 14.24 -0.86
N PRO A 50 -17.43 13.96 0.16
CA PRO A 50 -16.99 14.97 1.14
C PRO A 50 -15.56 15.48 0.86
N THR A 51 -14.84 14.83 -0.05
CA THR A 51 -13.41 14.95 -0.26
C THR A 51 -13.08 15.46 -1.65
N LYS A 52 -12.16 16.42 -1.72
CA LYS A 52 -11.66 16.95 -2.99
C LYS A 52 -10.72 15.92 -3.63
N ARG A 53 -11.09 15.36 -4.78
CA ARG A 53 -10.30 14.35 -5.51
C ARG A 53 -9.03 14.97 -6.09
N ASP A 54 -7.92 14.85 -5.37
CA ASP A 54 -6.62 15.43 -5.74
C ASP A 54 -5.55 14.37 -6.10
N ILE A 55 -5.82 13.07 -5.92
CA ILE A 55 -4.85 11.99 -6.17
C ILE A 55 -5.07 11.37 -7.56
N GLY A 56 -4.16 11.66 -8.50
CA GLY A 56 -4.10 11.00 -9.80
C GLY A 56 -3.44 9.61 -9.79
N LEU A 57 -3.52 8.89 -10.91
CA LEU A 57 -3.03 7.49 -11.06
C LEU A 57 -1.59 7.28 -10.59
N LEU A 58 -0.65 8.17 -10.95
CA LEU A 58 0.75 8.05 -10.53
C LEU A 58 0.92 8.28 -9.02
N GLY A 59 0.13 9.17 -8.43
CA GLY A 59 0.13 9.41 -6.98
C GLY A 59 -0.34 8.19 -6.21
N ILE A 60 -1.45 7.56 -6.62
CA ILE A 60 -1.96 6.37 -5.93
C ILE A 60 -1.06 5.13 -6.12
N VAL A 61 -0.39 4.99 -7.29
CA VAL A 61 0.66 3.96 -7.48
C VAL A 61 1.88 4.24 -6.60
N GLY A 62 2.31 5.50 -6.47
CA GLY A 62 3.41 5.90 -5.59
C GLY A 62 3.11 5.69 -4.11
N LEU A 63 1.86 5.93 -3.70
CA LEU A 63 1.36 5.62 -2.36
C LEU A 63 1.35 4.10 -2.12
N GLY A 64 0.87 3.29 -3.07
CA GLY A 64 0.94 1.82 -2.98
C GLY A 64 2.38 1.29 -2.83
N TRP A 65 3.33 1.82 -3.61
CA TRP A 65 4.75 1.53 -3.45
C TRP A 65 5.27 1.91 -2.06
N ASN A 66 4.92 3.09 -1.53
CA ASN A 66 5.37 3.53 -0.22
C ASN A 66 4.81 2.70 0.94
N ILE A 67 3.56 2.24 0.81
CA ILE A 67 2.87 1.45 1.84
C ILE A 67 3.46 0.04 1.95
N CYS A 68 3.61 -0.67 0.82
CA CYS A 68 4.15 -2.04 0.82
C CYS A 68 5.69 -2.08 0.85
N ASN A 69 6.33 -1.14 0.14
CA ASN A 69 7.78 -0.95 0.00
C ASN A 69 8.62 -2.24 0.02
N SER A 70 8.24 -3.18 -0.86
CA SER A 70 8.57 -4.61 -0.78
C SER A 70 10.07 -4.92 -0.66
N TRP A 71 10.93 -4.22 -1.40
CA TRP A 71 12.38 -4.42 -1.31
C TRP A 71 12.95 -3.97 0.04
N ALA A 72 12.44 -2.87 0.60
CA ALA A 72 12.90 -2.34 1.88
C ALA A 72 12.46 -3.26 3.04
N ALA A 73 11.23 -3.79 2.97
CA ALA A 73 10.72 -4.79 3.89
C ALA A 73 11.61 -6.05 3.92
N ILE A 74 12.03 -6.56 2.76
CA ILE A 74 13.03 -7.65 2.68
C ILE A 74 14.39 -7.20 3.23
N SER A 75 14.88 -6.01 2.88
CA SER A 75 16.21 -5.54 3.34
C SER A 75 16.32 -5.48 4.86
N ALA A 76 15.25 -5.06 5.54
CA ALA A 76 15.18 -4.97 7.00
C ALA A 76 14.94 -6.32 7.70
N THR A 77 14.58 -7.38 6.95
CA THR A 77 14.27 -8.71 7.49
C THR A 77 15.13 -9.83 6.88
N LEU A 78 16.18 -9.46 6.13
CA LEU A 78 16.99 -10.40 5.37
C LEU A 78 17.71 -11.41 6.28
N ALA A 79 18.27 -10.97 7.40
CA ALA A 79 18.94 -11.84 8.37
C ALA A 79 17.97 -12.90 8.96
N ILE A 80 16.75 -12.50 9.32
CA ILE A 80 15.70 -13.38 9.83
C ILE A 80 15.25 -14.38 8.75
N SER A 81 15.14 -13.92 7.50
CA SER A 81 14.77 -14.77 6.36
C SER A 81 15.83 -15.85 6.07
N ILE A 82 17.10 -15.52 6.33
CA ILE A 82 18.24 -16.43 6.13
C ILE A 82 18.27 -17.55 7.18
N THR A 83 17.99 -17.26 8.46
CA THR A 83 17.97 -18.32 9.50
C THR A 83 16.76 -19.24 9.39
N SER A 84 15.65 -18.71 8.88
CA SER A 84 14.34 -19.36 8.85
C SER A 84 13.99 -19.89 7.45
N GLY A 85 14.69 -20.94 7.03
CA GLY A 85 14.49 -21.60 5.73
C GLY A 85 15.53 -21.23 4.66
N GLY A 86 16.29 -20.15 4.84
CA GLY A 86 17.43 -19.82 3.99
C GLY A 86 17.07 -19.29 2.59
N PRO A 87 18.04 -19.27 1.66
CA PRO A 87 17.89 -18.75 0.30
C PRO A 87 16.66 -19.29 -0.44
N VAL A 88 16.40 -20.60 -0.32
CA VAL A 88 15.24 -21.28 -0.90
C VAL A 88 13.91 -20.67 -0.42
N THR A 89 13.69 -20.58 0.90
CA THR A 89 12.43 -20.08 1.44
C THR A 89 12.21 -18.60 1.11
N LEU A 90 13.28 -17.79 1.07
CA LEU A 90 13.20 -16.40 0.65
C LEU A 90 12.77 -16.27 -0.83
N LEU A 91 13.52 -16.88 -1.76
CA LEU A 91 13.29 -16.69 -3.20
C LEU A 91 11.98 -17.32 -3.68
N TYR A 92 11.75 -18.60 -3.36
CA TYR A 92 10.51 -19.27 -3.75
C TYR A 92 9.30 -18.75 -2.95
N GLY A 93 9.51 -18.25 -1.73
CA GLY A 93 8.48 -17.57 -0.96
C GLY A 93 8.03 -16.25 -1.58
N ILE A 94 8.95 -15.47 -2.18
CA ILE A 94 8.59 -14.23 -2.89
C ILE A 94 7.76 -14.56 -4.15
N ILE A 95 8.12 -15.61 -4.89
CA ILE A 95 7.36 -16.10 -6.04
C ILE A 95 5.96 -16.57 -5.60
N LEU A 96 5.87 -17.38 -4.54
CA LEU A 96 4.60 -17.86 -4.00
C LEU A 96 3.71 -16.72 -3.51
N SER A 97 4.30 -15.74 -2.81
CA SER A 97 3.61 -14.54 -2.35
C SER A 97 3.13 -13.67 -3.50
N PHE A 98 3.88 -13.58 -4.61
CA PHE A 98 3.42 -12.88 -5.82
C PHE A 98 2.20 -13.57 -6.45
N VAL A 99 2.18 -14.91 -6.53
CA VAL A 99 1.02 -15.64 -7.08
C VAL A 99 -0.20 -15.51 -6.17
N LEU A 100 -0.05 -15.73 -4.86
CA LEU A 100 -1.17 -15.67 -3.90
C LEU A 100 -1.64 -14.24 -3.64
N GLY A 101 -0.71 -13.32 -3.38
CA GLY A 101 -0.99 -11.89 -3.21
C GLY A 101 -1.53 -11.25 -4.48
N GLY A 102 -1.04 -11.66 -5.65
CA GLY A 102 -1.57 -11.25 -6.96
C GLY A 102 -3.00 -11.75 -7.21
N ALA A 103 -3.33 -12.99 -6.83
CA ALA A 103 -4.71 -13.47 -6.89
C ALA A 103 -5.65 -12.63 -5.99
N CYS A 104 -5.23 -12.34 -4.75
CA CYS A 104 -5.96 -11.44 -3.86
C CYS A 104 -6.10 -10.02 -4.44
N ALA A 105 -5.02 -9.47 -5.01
CA ALA A 105 -5.01 -8.14 -5.64
C ALA A 105 -5.97 -8.06 -6.83
N LEU A 106 -6.00 -9.08 -7.68
CA LEU A 106 -6.92 -9.17 -8.83
C LEU A 106 -8.38 -9.25 -8.37
N SER A 107 -8.69 -10.07 -7.35
CA SER A 107 -10.04 -10.13 -6.78
C SER A 107 -10.48 -8.79 -6.16
N MET A 108 -9.58 -8.10 -5.44
CA MET A 108 -9.87 -6.76 -4.92
C MET A 108 -9.99 -5.72 -6.04
N ALA A 109 -9.18 -5.81 -7.09
CA ALA A 109 -9.21 -4.91 -8.24
C ALA A 109 -10.51 -5.04 -9.05
N GLU A 110 -11.04 -6.25 -9.23
CA GLU A 110 -12.34 -6.47 -9.85
C GLU A 110 -13.46 -5.78 -9.04
N ILE A 111 -13.54 -6.02 -7.74
CA ILE A 111 -14.57 -5.42 -6.88
C ILE A 111 -14.40 -3.90 -6.78
N ALA A 112 -13.18 -3.39 -6.63
CA ALA A 112 -12.88 -1.96 -6.59
C ALA A 112 -13.23 -1.23 -7.89
N SER A 113 -13.27 -1.92 -9.03
CA SER A 113 -13.69 -1.32 -10.30
C SER A 113 -15.19 -1.02 -10.39
N VAL A 114 -16.01 -1.72 -9.58
CA VAL A 114 -17.47 -1.54 -9.51
C VAL A 114 -17.88 -0.77 -8.24
N TYR A 115 -17.10 -0.87 -7.16
CA TYR A 115 -17.39 -0.26 -5.87
C TYR A 115 -16.16 0.50 -5.31
N PRO A 116 -15.74 1.61 -5.95
CA PRO A 116 -14.53 2.38 -5.59
C PRO A 116 -14.75 3.25 -4.34
N THR A 117 -14.98 2.64 -3.19
CA THR A 117 -15.27 3.33 -1.91
C THR A 117 -14.15 3.14 -0.90
N ALA A 118 -13.84 4.17 -0.09
CA ALA A 118 -12.76 4.11 0.91
C ALA A 118 -12.98 3.02 1.97
N GLY A 119 -14.23 2.66 2.24
CA GLY A 119 -14.58 1.53 3.11
C GLY A 119 -14.14 0.15 2.60
N GLY A 120 -13.75 0.02 1.33
CA GLY A 120 -13.16 -1.19 0.76
C GLY A 120 -13.84 -2.50 1.16
N GLN A 121 -13.05 -3.46 1.62
CA GLN A 121 -13.48 -4.84 1.89
C GLN A 121 -14.70 -4.96 2.83
N TYR A 122 -14.79 -4.16 3.90
CA TYR A 122 -15.94 -4.25 4.81
C TYR A 122 -17.21 -3.72 4.16
N HIS A 123 -17.11 -2.68 3.33
CA HIS A 123 -18.23 -2.12 2.60
C HIS A 123 -18.69 -3.07 1.49
N TRP A 124 -17.75 -3.60 0.70
CA TRP A 124 -18.01 -4.64 -0.30
C TRP A 124 -18.71 -5.87 0.31
N THR A 125 -18.26 -6.31 1.49
CA THR A 125 -18.89 -7.41 2.22
C THR A 125 -20.33 -7.09 2.62
N SER A 126 -20.64 -5.83 2.98
CA SER A 126 -22.01 -5.44 3.33
C SER A 126 -22.98 -5.45 2.13
N ILE A 127 -22.47 -5.16 0.93
CA ILE A 127 -23.22 -5.15 -0.34
C ILE A 127 -23.38 -6.58 -0.90
N LEU A 128 -22.29 -7.35 -0.96
CA LEU A 128 -22.23 -8.62 -1.69
C LEU A 128 -22.65 -9.85 -0.86
N ALA A 129 -22.52 -9.81 0.46
CA ALA A 129 -22.87 -10.95 1.30
C ALA A 129 -24.39 -11.15 1.43
N PRO A 130 -24.88 -12.39 1.69
CA PRO A 130 -26.30 -12.65 1.92
C PRO A 130 -26.88 -11.74 3.02
N ARG A 131 -28.05 -11.14 2.77
CA ARG A 131 -28.66 -10.09 3.64
C ARG A 131 -28.73 -10.44 5.14
N HIS A 132 -28.87 -11.73 5.48
CA HIS A 132 -28.94 -12.21 6.86
C HIS A 132 -27.57 -12.31 7.57
N LEU A 133 -26.47 -12.37 6.81
CA LEU A 133 -25.08 -12.40 7.32
C LEU A 133 -24.31 -11.09 7.10
N SER A 134 -24.72 -10.28 6.12
CA SER A 134 -24.00 -9.08 5.64
C SER A 134 -23.48 -8.18 6.78
N ARG A 135 -24.33 -7.84 7.76
CA ARG A 135 -23.91 -7.02 8.93
C ARG A 135 -22.83 -7.68 9.79
N GLY A 136 -22.95 -8.99 10.03
CA GLY A 136 -21.99 -9.74 10.83
C GLY A 136 -20.65 -9.90 10.11
N LEU A 137 -20.68 -10.35 8.86
CA LEU A 137 -19.48 -10.54 8.03
C LEU A 137 -18.75 -9.22 7.76
N SER A 138 -19.49 -8.14 7.47
CA SER A 138 -18.93 -6.79 7.29
C SER A 138 -18.24 -6.30 8.56
N TYR A 139 -18.87 -6.45 9.73
CA TYR A 139 -18.27 -6.07 11.01
C TYR A 139 -17.02 -6.90 11.34
N CYS A 140 -17.05 -8.21 11.09
CA CYS A 140 -15.88 -9.08 11.26
C CYS A 140 -14.74 -8.68 10.31
N CYS A 141 -15.03 -8.44 9.03
CA CYS A 141 -14.06 -7.98 8.03
C CYS A 141 -13.42 -6.65 8.45
N GLY A 142 -14.21 -5.64 8.80
CA GLY A 142 -13.70 -4.34 9.28
C GLY A 142 -12.88 -4.45 10.56
N SER A 143 -13.29 -5.30 11.51
CA SER A 143 -12.55 -5.53 12.76
C SER A 143 -11.20 -6.20 12.52
N ILE A 144 -11.15 -7.22 11.65
CA ILE A 144 -9.91 -7.90 11.28
C ILE A 144 -8.98 -6.93 10.53
N ASN A 145 -9.51 -6.13 9.60
CA ASN A 145 -8.70 -5.15 8.87
C ASN A 145 -8.11 -4.10 9.81
N PHE A 146 -8.93 -3.52 10.71
CA PHE A 146 -8.47 -2.55 11.69
C PHE A 146 -7.36 -3.09 12.60
N LEU A 147 -7.52 -4.32 13.12
CA LEU A 147 -6.48 -4.98 13.91
C LEU A 147 -5.22 -5.29 13.08
N GLY A 148 -5.38 -5.66 11.81
CA GLY A 148 -4.29 -5.85 10.85
C GLY A 148 -3.47 -4.58 10.64
N TRP A 149 -4.13 -3.44 10.42
CA TRP A 149 -3.47 -2.14 10.27
C TRP A 149 -2.75 -1.67 11.55
N ILE A 150 -3.29 -1.95 12.74
CA ILE A 150 -2.59 -1.71 14.02
C ILE A 150 -1.32 -2.59 14.13
N ALA A 151 -1.44 -3.88 13.87
CA ALA A 151 -0.32 -4.82 13.92
C ALA A 151 0.77 -4.47 12.89
N ASN A 152 0.37 -4.07 11.69
CA ASN A 152 1.26 -3.60 10.63
C ASN A 152 2.02 -2.33 11.03
N GLY A 153 1.33 -1.35 11.62
CA GLY A 153 1.95 -0.14 12.16
C GLY A 153 3.02 -0.45 13.22
N ALA A 154 2.71 -1.34 14.17
CA ALA A 154 3.69 -1.78 15.16
C ALA A 154 4.88 -2.52 14.52
N GLY A 155 4.62 -3.38 13.53
CA GLY A 155 5.63 -4.13 12.77
C GLY A 155 6.58 -3.27 11.94
N PHE A 156 6.15 -2.09 11.47
CA PHE A 156 7.05 -1.12 10.85
C PHE A 156 7.80 -0.27 11.88
N ILE A 157 7.14 0.19 12.95
CA ILE A 157 7.78 1.08 13.93
C ILE A 157 8.89 0.37 14.72
N ILE A 158 8.80 -0.95 14.94
CA ILE A 158 9.85 -1.74 15.61
C ILE A 158 11.18 -1.80 14.82
N GLN A 159 11.16 -1.54 13.51
CA GLN A 159 12.41 -1.49 12.73
C GLN A 159 13.23 -0.21 12.97
N MET A 160 12.60 0.87 13.45
CA MET A 160 13.31 2.11 13.82
C MET A 160 14.31 1.91 14.97
N PRO A 161 13.92 1.38 16.16
CA PRO A 161 14.86 1.11 17.24
C PRO A 161 15.89 0.04 16.86
N VAL A 162 15.53 -0.99 16.09
CA VAL A 162 16.50 -2.00 15.62
C VAL A 162 17.62 -1.30 14.84
N ILE A 163 17.30 -0.58 13.75
CA ILE A 163 18.30 0.08 12.91
C ILE A 163 19.15 1.10 13.71
N ILE A 164 18.53 1.89 14.59
CA ILE A 164 19.24 2.91 15.39
C ILE A 164 20.18 2.28 16.42
N LEU A 165 19.76 1.21 17.08
CA LEU A 165 20.55 0.57 18.14
C LEU A 165 21.62 -0.36 17.58
N SER A 166 21.38 -1.05 16.46
CA SER A 166 22.42 -1.75 15.70
C SER A 166 23.48 -0.77 15.17
N LEU A 167 23.08 0.44 14.72
CA LEU A 167 24.04 1.48 14.35
C LEU A 167 24.85 2.00 15.55
N ALA A 168 24.22 2.13 16.73
CA ALA A 168 24.93 2.52 17.95
C ALA A 168 25.97 1.45 18.36
N ALA A 169 25.60 0.16 18.34
CA ALA A 169 26.50 -0.96 18.63
C ALA A 169 27.62 -1.11 17.58
N TYR A 170 27.36 -0.76 16.32
CA TYR A 170 28.37 -0.71 15.26
C TYR A 170 29.41 0.40 15.48
N LEU A 171 28.98 1.56 16.00
CA LEU A 171 29.87 2.71 16.26
C LEU A 171 30.63 2.60 17.58
N ASP A 172 30.02 1.99 18.61
CA ASP A 172 30.63 1.71 19.90
C ASP A 172 30.53 0.21 20.24
N PRO A 173 31.60 -0.57 20.05
CA PRO A 173 31.63 -2.01 20.37
C PRO A 173 31.43 -2.36 21.84
N THR A 174 31.40 -1.37 22.75
CA THR A 174 31.07 -1.59 24.18
C THR A 174 29.58 -1.45 24.48
N TYR A 175 28.79 -0.91 23.54
CA TYR A 175 27.35 -0.74 23.68
C TYR A 175 26.60 -2.02 23.34
N MET A 176 25.89 -2.58 24.32
CA MET A 176 24.98 -3.72 24.13
C MET A 176 23.52 -3.24 24.16
N PRO A 177 22.75 -3.40 23.07
CA PRO A 177 21.32 -3.09 23.07
C PRO A 177 20.53 -4.00 24.03
N GLU A 178 19.94 -3.41 25.09
CA GLU A 178 18.99 -4.10 25.97
C GLU A 178 17.54 -3.91 25.49
N THR A 179 16.66 -4.87 25.82
CA THR A 179 15.25 -4.87 25.41
C THR A 179 14.49 -3.58 25.80
N TRP A 180 14.86 -2.95 26.91
CA TRP A 180 14.24 -1.69 27.33
C TRP A 180 14.73 -0.48 26.52
N HIS A 181 15.95 -0.50 25.97
CA HIS A 181 16.40 0.52 24.98
C HIS A 181 15.48 0.47 23.74
N ILE A 182 15.24 -0.75 23.23
CA ILE A 182 14.35 -0.98 22.07
C ILE A 182 12.95 -0.45 22.37
N PHE A 183 12.38 -0.79 23.53
CA PHE A 183 11.04 -0.35 23.94
C PHE A 183 10.93 1.18 24.08
N LEU A 184 11.90 1.86 24.71
CA LEU A 184 11.85 3.31 24.87
C LEU A 184 11.93 4.04 23.53
N VAL A 185 12.83 3.61 22.64
CA VAL A 185 12.96 4.20 21.30
C VAL A 185 11.72 3.89 20.45
N PHE A 186 11.19 2.67 20.49
CA PHE A 186 9.89 2.31 19.88
C PHE A 186 8.76 3.26 20.33
N GLN A 187 8.64 3.50 21.63
CA GLN A 187 7.57 4.34 22.16
C GLN A 187 7.77 5.83 21.82
N ALA A 188 9.03 6.30 21.75
CA ALA A 188 9.34 7.64 21.28
C ALA A 188 8.90 7.86 19.82
N PHE A 189 9.14 6.89 18.93
CA PHE A 189 8.64 6.95 17.54
C PHE A 189 7.12 6.89 17.45
N ASN A 190 6.45 6.04 18.25
CA ASN A 190 4.98 6.02 18.31
C ASN A 190 4.40 7.39 18.69
N ILE A 191 4.95 8.05 19.71
CA ILE A 191 4.52 9.39 20.14
C ILE A 191 4.80 10.43 19.04
N ALA A 192 5.99 10.40 18.44
CA ALA A 192 6.37 11.32 17.37
C ALA A 192 5.48 11.19 16.13
N PHE A 193 5.22 9.96 15.66
CA PHE A 193 4.34 9.72 14.51
C PHE A 193 2.87 10.02 14.84
N THR A 194 2.41 9.77 16.06
CA THR A 194 1.07 10.20 16.50
C THR A 194 0.93 11.72 16.46
N ALA A 195 1.90 12.46 16.99
CA ALA A 195 1.91 13.92 16.93
C ALA A 195 1.99 14.44 15.47
N TYR A 196 2.83 13.82 14.63
CA TYR A 196 2.92 14.13 13.20
C TYR A 196 1.57 13.92 12.48
N ASN A 197 0.89 12.81 12.75
CA ASN A 197 -0.41 12.49 12.16
C ASN A 197 -1.52 13.47 12.59
N ILE A 198 -1.53 13.89 13.86
CA ILE A 198 -2.53 14.84 14.37
C ILE A 198 -2.28 16.27 13.85
N PHE A 199 -1.03 16.74 13.84
CA PHE A 199 -0.74 18.17 13.65
C PHE A 199 -0.17 18.55 12.28
N PHE A 200 0.48 17.62 11.55
CA PHE A 200 1.31 17.96 10.40
C PHE A 200 0.88 17.32 9.07
N MET A 201 0.37 16.07 9.06
CA MET A 201 0.03 15.29 7.86
C MET A 201 -0.61 16.09 6.70
N LYS A 202 -1.65 16.89 6.98
CA LYS A 202 -2.36 17.69 5.96
C LYS A 202 -1.48 18.74 5.23
N ARG A 203 -0.31 19.07 5.77
CA ARG A 203 0.65 20.05 5.22
C ARG A 203 1.88 19.38 4.58
N THR A 204 2.00 18.06 4.69
CA THR A 204 3.21 17.31 4.37
C THR A 204 2.98 16.13 3.43
N ALA A 205 1.90 16.16 2.64
CA ALA A 205 1.62 15.16 1.61
C ALA A 205 2.79 14.92 0.64
N TRP A 206 3.59 15.96 0.34
CA TRP A 206 4.83 15.88 -0.46
C TRP A 206 5.89 14.92 0.10
N ILE A 207 5.82 14.55 1.39
CA ILE A 207 6.74 13.57 2.00
C ILE A 207 6.53 12.19 1.37
N HIS A 208 5.33 11.86 0.88
CA HIS A 208 5.10 10.62 0.15
C HIS A 208 5.85 10.60 -1.19
N ASP A 209 5.85 11.69 -1.94
CA ASP A 209 6.61 11.78 -3.20
C ASP A 209 8.12 11.66 -2.94
N VAL A 210 8.63 12.37 -1.93
CA VAL A 210 10.05 12.28 -1.54
C VAL A 210 10.40 10.87 -1.05
N GLY A 211 9.54 10.23 -0.25
CA GLY A 211 9.71 8.85 0.20
C GLY A 211 9.73 7.84 -0.95
N PHE A 212 8.88 8.05 -1.97
CA PHE A 212 8.84 7.22 -3.18
C PHE A 212 10.18 7.30 -3.92
N PHE A 213 10.64 8.50 -4.25
CA PHE A 213 11.91 8.69 -4.97
C PHE A 213 13.12 8.24 -4.16
N LEU A 214 13.16 8.52 -2.85
CA LEU A 214 14.25 8.10 -1.97
C LEU A 214 14.31 6.57 -1.83
N SER A 215 13.15 5.90 -1.68
CA SER A 215 13.08 4.44 -1.64
C SER A 215 13.52 3.83 -2.98
N LEU A 216 13.02 4.35 -4.10
CA LEU A 216 13.39 3.85 -5.43
C LEU A 216 14.89 4.05 -5.72
N ALA A 217 15.45 5.20 -5.35
CA ALA A 217 16.89 5.44 -5.43
C ALA A 217 17.69 4.50 -4.50
N GLY A 218 17.21 4.30 -3.27
CA GLY A 218 17.80 3.37 -2.29
C GLY A 218 17.86 1.94 -2.82
N PHE A 219 16.77 1.45 -3.43
CA PHE A 219 16.72 0.14 -4.09
C PHE A 219 17.85 -0.01 -5.12
N PHE A 220 17.96 0.92 -6.08
CA PHE A 220 18.99 0.83 -7.12
C PHE A 220 20.40 0.97 -6.54
N VAL A 221 20.63 1.97 -5.68
CA VAL A 221 21.96 2.25 -5.11
C VAL A 221 22.46 1.07 -4.28
N ILE A 222 21.64 0.51 -3.37
CA ILE A 222 22.04 -0.60 -2.51
C ILE A 222 22.23 -1.87 -3.33
N THR A 223 21.26 -2.22 -4.20
CA THR A 223 21.34 -3.42 -5.05
C THR A 223 22.60 -3.42 -5.92
N VAL A 224 22.84 -2.32 -6.64
CA VAL A 224 24.01 -2.21 -7.55
C VAL A 224 25.31 -2.11 -6.76
N THR A 225 25.36 -1.37 -5.65
CA THR A 225 26.60 -1.20 -4.88
C THR A 225 27.03 -2.50 -4.21
N CYS A 226 26.13 -3.22 -3.54
CA CYS A 226 26.44 -4.51 -2.94
C CYS A 226 26.89 -5.52 -4.01
N LEU A 227 26.17 -5.58 -5.14
CA LEU A 227 26.52 -6.47 -6.26
C LEU A 227 27.87 -6.12 -6.90
N ALA A 228 28.20 -4.85 -7.08
CA ALA A 228 29.47 -4.41 -7.66
C ALA A 228 30.66 -4.48 -6.68
N ARG A 229 30.41 -4.45 -5.36
CA ARG A 229 31.46 -4.42 -4.32
C ARG A 229 31.78 -5.78 -3.70
N SER A 230 30.87 -6.75 -3.72
CA SER A 230 31.19 -8.11 -3.28
C SER A 230 32.19 -8.75 -4.26
N LYS A 231 33.37 -9.06 -3.74
CA LYS A 231 34.52 -9.60 -4.50
C LYS A 231 34.37 -11.10 -4.83
N HIS A 232 33.62 -11.81 -4.00
CA HIS A 232 33.30 -13.22 -4.15
C HIS A 232 31.79 -13.35 -4.24
N LYS A 233 31.32 -14.11 -5.22
CA LYS A 233 29.91 -14.46 -5.38
C LYS A 233 29.68 -15.85 -4.84
N GLN A 234 28.53 -16.06 -4.21
CA GLN A 234 28.06 -17.40 -3.88
C GLN A 234 27.79 -18.20 -5.16
N ASP A 235 27.85 -19.52 -5.03
CA ASP A 235 27.52 -20.43 -6.12
C ASP A 235 25.99 -20.57 -6.32
N ASP A 236 25.61 -21.04 -7.50
CA ASP A 236 24.20 -21.21 -7.85
C ASP A 236 23.51 -22.28 -7.00
N ALA A 237 24.22 -23.34 -6.58
CA ALA A 237 23.63 -24.34 -5.71
C ALA A 237 23.34 -23.73 -4.34
N PHE A 238 24.23 -22.87 -3.82
CA PHE A 238 23.96 -22.13 -2.60
C PHE A 238 22.70 -21.27 -2.71
N VAL A 239 22.60 -20.40 -3.73
CA VAL A 239 21.49 -19.43 -3.86
C VAL A 239 20.14 -20.11 -4.11
N TRP A 240 20.11 -21.16 -4.94
CA TRP A 240 18.85 -21.76 -5.42
C TRP A 240 18.45 -23.07 -4.72
N THR A 241 19.35 -23.70 -3.95
CA THR A 241 19.09 -25.02 -3.32
C THR A 241 19.38 -25.10 -1.82
N THR A 242 20.08 -24.13 -1.22
CA THR A 242 20.33 -24.15 0.24
C THR A 242 19.04 -23.90 1.02
N PHE A 243 18.73 -24.85 1.91
CA PHE A 243 17.71 -24.72 2.93
C PHE A 243 18.38 -24.70 4.31
N VAL A 244 18.16 -23.63 5.08
CA VAL A 244 18.72 -23.45 6.43
C VAL A 244 17.63 -23.68 7.47
N ASN A 245 17.95 -24.35 8.58
CA ASN A 245 17.00 -24.58 9.66
C ASN A 245 17.62 -24.32 11.04
N GLU A 246 17.71 -23.04 11.41
CA GLU A 246 18.08 -22.60 12.76
C GLU A 246 16.83 -22.27 13.62
N SER A 247 15.65 -22.74 13.19
CA SER A 247 14.36 -22.38 13.82
C SER A 247 13.99 -23.21 15.06
N GLY A 248 14.74 -24.28 15.35
CA GLY A 248 14.43 -25.27 16.38
C GLY A 248 13.34 -26.30 16.03
N TRP A 249 12.66 -26.17 14.88
CA TRP A 249 11.66 -27.16 14.44
C TRP A 249 12.31 -28.35 13.73
N SER A 250 11.85 -29.56 14.04
CA SER A 250 12.35 -30.81 13.42
C SER A 250 11.80 -31.09 12.01
N SER A 251 10.71 -30.42 11.60
CA SER A 251 10.06 -30.65 10.30
C SER A 251 10.34 -29.52 9.34
N SER A 252 11.11 -29.78 8.27
CA SER A 252 11.43 -28.80 7.23
C SER A 252 10.19 -28.15 6.59
N GLY A 253 9.05 -28.86 6.56
CA GLY A 253 7.77 -28.29 6.09
C GLY A 253 7.23 -27.20 7.01
N ILE A 254 7.37 -27.36 8.34
CA ILE A 254 7.01 -26.31 9.30
C ILE A 254 7.95 -25.12 9.14
N VAL A 255 9.26 -25.37 9.06
CA VAL A 255 10.31 -24.35 8.88
C VAL A 255 10.05 -23.50 7.62
N PHE A 256 9.71 -24.14 6.50
CA PHE A 256 9.33 -23.46 5.26
C PHE A 256 8.09 -22.58 5.48
N LEU A 257 7.01 -23.14 6.04
CA LEU A 257 5.75 -22.40 6.28
C LEU A 257 5.95 -21.22 7.27
N THR A 258 6.79 -21.36 8.29
CA THR A 258 7.13 -20.25 9.20
C THR A 258 8.03 -19.22 8.53
N GLY A 259 8.98 -19.65 7.70
CA GLY A 259 9.87 -18.75 6.95
C GLY A 259 9.15 -17.93 5.88
N LEU A 260 8.03 -18.43 5.35
CA LEU A 260 7.15 -17.69 4.42
C LEU A 260 6.56 -16.39 5.01
N LEU A 261 6.61 -16.18 6.34
CA LEU A 261 6.16 -14.93 6.96
C LEU A 261 6.88 -13.70 6.38
N ASN A 262 8.20 -13.76 6.17
CA ASN A 262 8.96 -12.61 5.65
C ASN A 262 8.65 -12.34 4.17
N PRO A 263 8.68 -13.33 3.25
CA PRO A 263 8.19 -13.13 1.88
C PRO A 263 6.73 -12.71 1.76
N ASN A 264 5.86 -13.05 2.71
CA ASN A 264 4.48 -12.59 2.71
C ASN A 264 4.35 -11.11 3.11
N PHE A 265 5.18 -10.65 4.04
CA PHE A 265 5.18 -9.28 4.56
C PHE A 265 5.44 -8.21 3.48
N ILE A 266 6.01 -8.58 2.34
CA ILE A 266 6.29 -7.65 1.21
C ILE A 266 5.04 -7.02 0.58
N TYR A 267 3.85 -7.56 0.85
CA TYR A 267 2.55 -7.02 0.42
C TYR A 267 1.68 -6.57 1.60
N SER A 268 2.28 -6.35 2.77
CA SER A 268 1.55 -5.81 3.92
C SER A 268 0.98 -4.42 3.58
N GLY A 269 -0.30 -4.19 3.91
CA GLY A 269 -1.02 -2.96 3.55
C GLY A 269 -1.36 -2.79 2.07
N LEU A 270 -1.35 -3.87 1.26
CA LEU A 270 -1.74 -3.83 -0.16
C LEU A 270 -3.10 -3.17 -0.42
N ASP A 271 -4.05 -3.32 0.51
CA ASP A 271 -5.37 -2.70 0.48
C ASP A 271 -5.36 -1.18 0.72
N GLY A 272 -4.24 -0.59 1.14
CA GLY A 272 -4.13 0.82 1.51
C GLY A 272 -4.51 1.80 0.40
N ALA A 273 -4.31 1.43 -0.87
CA ALA A 273 -4.78 2.22 -2.00
C ALA A 273 -6.32 2.33 -2.06
N ILE A 274 -7.05 1.29 -1.63
CA ILE A 274 -8.53 1.27 -1.61
C ILE A 274 -9.06 2.30 -0.61
N HIS A 275 -8.40 2.47 0.53
CA HIS A 275 -8.78 3.45 1.56
C HIS A 275 -8.65 4.91 1.11
N LEU A 276 -8.01 5.17 -0.04
CA LEU A 276 -7.85 6.49 -0.66
C LEU A 276 -8.76 6.67 -1.90
N ALA A 277 -9.69 5.75 -2.16
CA ALA A 277 -10.55 5.78 -3.35
C ALA A 277 -11.36 7.09 -3.48
N GLU A 278 -11.89 7.61 -2.37
CA GLU A 278 -12.70 8.84 -2.34
C GLU A 278 -11.87 10.13 -2.53
N GLU A 279 -10.53 10.05 -2.46
CA GLU A 279 -9.60 11.14 -2.75
C GLU A 279 -8.97 11.00 -4.16
N CYS A 280 -9.29 9.92 -4.89
CA CYS A 280 -8.65 9.55 -6.15
C CYS A 280 -9.52 9.89 -7.38
N THR A 281 -8.92 10.51 -8.40
CA THR A 281 -9.60 10.79 -9.68
C THR A 281 -9.71 9.52 -10.53
N ASN A 282 -10.89 9.24 -11.11
CA ASN A 282 -11.16 7.98 -11.85
C ASN A 282 -10.93 6.72 -11.01
N ALA A 283 -11.35 6.73 -9.73
CA ALA A 283 -11.07 5.69 -8.74
C ALA A 283 -11.41 4.26 -9.20
N SER A 284 -12.54 4.07 -9.92
CA SER A 284 -12.95 2.79 -10.55
C SER A 284 -11.93 2.22 -11.55
N SER A 285 -11.05 3.06 -12.10
CA SER A 285 -9.93 2.63 -12.96
C SER A 285 -8.57 2.74 -12.29
N ALA A 286 -8.41 3.70 -11.38
CA ALA A 286 -7.13 4.02 -10.75
C ALA A 286 -6.78 3.05 -9.62
N ILE A 287 -7.73 2.69 -8.75
CA ILE A 287 -7.50 1.73 -7.64
C ILE A 287 -7.14 0.33 -8.17
N PRO A 288 -7.87 -0.25 -9.16
CA PRO A 288 -7.48 -1.54 -9.76
C PRO A 288 -6.08 -1.54 -10.35
N ARG A 289 -5.70 -0.46 -11.06
CA ARG A 289 -4.35 -0.29 -11.62
C ARG A 289 -3.29 -0.13 -10.54
N ALA A 290 -3.59 0.58 -9.46
CA ALA A 290 -2.69 0.76 -8.31
C ALA A 290 -2.38 -0.57 -7.61
N LEU A 291 -3.40 -1.40 -7.36
CA LEU A 291 -3.25 -2.73 -6.75
C LEU A 291 -2.33 -3.64 -7.60
N ILE A 292 -2.62 -3.78 -8.89
CA ILE A 292 -1.85 -4.62 -9.81
C ILE A 292 -0.41 -4.11 -9.97
N SER A 293 -0.23 -2.79 -10.06
CA SER A 293 1.10 -2.16 -10.15
C SER A 293 1.90 -2.39 -8.86
N THR A 294 1.28 -2.24 -7.68
CA THR A 294 1.93 -2.44 -6.38
C THR A 294 2.43 -3.88 -6.23
N VAL A 295 1.62 -4.88 -6.60
CA VAL A 295 2.07 -6.29 -6.57
C VAL A 295 3.18 -6.55 -7.58
N THR A 296 3.07 -6.04 -8.81
CA THR A 296 4.06 -6.29 -9.87
C THR A 296 5.42 -5.65 -9.55
N ILE A 297 5.40 -4.37 -9.16
CA ILE A 297 6.61 -3.61 -8.80
C ILE A 297 7.20 -4.18 -7.49
N GLY A 298 6.35 -4.58 -6.54
CA GLY A 298 6.74 -5.24 -5.30
C GLY A 298 7.50 -6.55 -5.55
N PHE A 299 6.98 -7.43 -6.41
CA PHE A 299 7.66 -8.65 -6.82
C PHE A 299 9.01 -8.37 -7.48
N VAL A 300 9.03 -7.51 -8.52
CA VAL A 300 10.26 -7.22 -9.27
C VAL A 300 11.34 -6.65 -8.35
N SER A 301 11.00 -5.68 -7.50
CA SER A 301 11.97 -5.05 -6.59
C SER A 301 12.45 -6.00 -5.49
N ALA A 302 11.55 -6.70 -4.80
CA ALA A 302 11.93 -7.65 -3.75
C ALA A 302 12.72 -8.85 -4.27
N PHE A 303 12.31 -9.44 -5.40
CA PHE A 303 12.99 -10.60 -5.99
C PHE A 303 14.39 -10.24 -6.51
N THR A 304 14.53 -9.16 -7.27
CA THR A 304 15.83 -8.74 -7.79
C THR A 304 16.78 -8.31 -6.67
N PHE A 305 16.28 -7.61 -5.65
CA PHE A 305 17.06 -7.30 -4.44
C PHE A 305 17.54 -8.58 -3.73
N SER A 306 16.63 -9.53 -3.48
CA SER A 306 16.94 -10.79 -2.78
C SER A 306 18.02 -11.59 -3.51
N VAL A 307 17.87 -11.78 -4.83
CA VAL A 307 18.86 -12.48 -5.66
C VAL A 307 20.21 -11.77 -5.58
N ALA A 308 20.24 -10.45 -5.75
CA ALA A 308 21.49 -9.68 -5.70
C ALA A 308 22.19 -9.73 -4.34
N MET A 309 21.42 -9.71 -3.23
CA MET A 309 21.98 -9.83 -1.88
C MET A 309 22.50 -11.25 -1.62
N LEU A 310 21.74 -12.30 -1.98
CA LEU A 310 22.14 -13.70 -1.77
C LEU A 310 23.42 -14.05 -2.52
N TYR A 311 23.57 -13.61 -3.77
CA TYR A 311 24.84 -13.76 -4.51
C TYR A 311 25.99 -12.92 -3.93
N SER A 312 25.70 -11.86 -3.17
CA SER A 312 26.71 -10.93 -2.64
C SER A 312 27.10 -11.19 -1.18
N PHE A 313 26.36 -12.04 -0.48
CA PHE A 313 26.62 -12.51 0.88
C PHE A 313 27.86 -13.42 0.90
N THR A 314 28.80 -13.26 1.83
CA THR A 314 29.99 -14.14 1.90
C THR A 314 30.15 -14.90 3.20
N ASP A 315 29.76 -14.34 4.34
CA ASP A 315 29.83 -14.99 5.65
C ASP A 315 28.51 -14.81 6.40
N PHE A 316 27.99 -15.89 6.98
CA PHE A 316 26.75 -15.86 7.77
C PHE A 316 27.01 -15.42 9.20
N GLU A 317 27.99 -16.03 9.88
CA GLU A 317 28.31 -15.79 11.29
C GLU A 317 28.26 -14.31 11.69
N PRO A 318 28.94 -13.37 10.98
CA PRO A 318 28.97 -11.96 11.35
C PRO A 318 27.60 -11.26 11.28
N VAL A 319 26.72 -11.71 10.38
CA VAL A 319 25.37 -11.13 10.23
C VAL A 319 24.39 -11.75 11.23
N LEU A 320 24.58 -13.02 11.60
CA LEU A 320 23.77 -13.70 12.61
C LEU A 320 24.19 -13.32 14.04
N SER A 321 25.45 -12.92 14.26
CA SER A 321 25.96 -12.42 15.53
C SER A 321 25.83 -10.91 15.71
N SER A 322 25.40 -10.17 14.68
CA SER A 322 25.10 -8.74 14.81
C SER A 322 23.79 -8.54 15.59
N PRO A 323 23.75 -7.65 16.60
CA PRO A 323 22.51 -7.28 17.27
C PRO A 323 21.57 -6.45 16.39
#